data_AF-A0A931MBY8-F1
#
_entry.id   AF-A0A931MBY8-F1
#
_cell.length_a   1.000
_cell.length_b   1.000
_cell.length_c   1.000
_cell.angle_alpha   90.00
_cell.angle_beta   90.00
_cell.angle_gamma   90.00
#
_symmetry.space_group_name_H-M   'P 1'
#
loop_
_entity.id
_entity.type
_entity.pdbx_description
1 polymer ?
#
loop_
_entity_poly.entity_id
_entity_poly.type
_entity_poly.pdbx_seq_one_letter_code
_entity_poly.pdbx_strand_id
1 'polypeptide(L)' 'MKVDIDKNGCIGNGSCESLCSDVFKVEGGKAKVLSADVSSEFMDDVVQAAKDCPVQVISVWDGPKRIYPPKK' A
#
# COMPACT_ATOMS: atom_id res chain seq x y z
N MET A 1 -6.65 -0.26 10.07
CA MET A 1 -6.92 -0.73 8.67
C MET A 1 -5.78 -1.63 8.21
N LYS A 2 -5.97 -2.48 7.19
CA LYS A 2 -4.95 -3.44 6.73
C LYS A 2 -4.46 -3.12 5.32
N VAL A 3 -3.14 -3.16 5.14
CA VAL A 3 -2.47 -2.96 3.86
C VAL A 3 -1.62 -4.18 3.53
N ASP A 4 -1.65 -4.62 2.28
CA ASP A 4 -0.87 -5.75 1.80
C ASP A 4 -0.19 -5.38 0.47
N ILE A 5 1.02 -5.91 0.25
CA ILE A 5 1.81 -5.66 -0.96
C ILE A 5 2.24 -7.01 -1.53
N ASP A 6 1.86 -7.28 -2.77
CA ASP A 6 2.43 -8.40 -3.51
C ASP A 6 3.88 -8.11 -3.88
N LYS A 7 4.80 -8.68 -3.11
CA LYS A 7 6.25 -8.52 -3.29
C LYS A 7 6.77 -9.13 -4.60
N ASN A 8 6.06 -10.10 -5.18
CA ASN A 8 6.46 -10.71 -6.44
C ASN A 8 6.30 -9.72 -7.59
N GLY A 9 5.14 -9.04 -7.65
CA GLY A 9 4.87 -8.01 -8.65
C GLY A 9 5.51 -6.64 -8.36
N CYS A 10 5.92 -6.37 -7.11
CA CYS A 10 6.52 -5.08 -6.75
C CYS A 10 7.84 -4.83 -7.50
N ILE A 11 7.95 -3.70 -8.19
CA ILE A 11 9.17 -3.31 -8.95
C ILE A 11 10.05 -2.29 -8.22
N GLY A 12 9.73 -1.96 -6.97
CA GLY A 12 10.54 -1.03 -6.17
C GLY A 12 10.51 0.42 -6.64
N ASN A 13 9.45 0.87 -7.33
CA ASN A 13 9.34 2.25 -7.84
C ASN A 13 9.55 3.31 -6.74
N GLY A 14 8.91 3.14 -5.58
CA GLY A 14 9.02 4.10 -4.47
C GLY A 14 7.86 5.06 -4.31
N SER A 15 6.91 5.13 -5.26
CA SER A 15 5.75 6.04 -5.16
C SER A 15 4.95 5.89 -3.85
N CYS A 16 4.82 4.66 -3.34
CA CYS A 16 4.13 4.42 -2.07
C CYS A 16 4.86 5.00 -0.86
N GLU A 17 6.19 4.87 -0.81
CA GLU A 17 7.02 5.48 0.24
C GLU A 17 7.04 7.01 0.13
N SER A 18 7.06 7.56 -1.08
CA SER A 18 6.99 9.01 -1.30
C SER A 18 5.66 9.62 -0.86
N LEU A 19 4.55 8.87 -0.96
CA LEU A 19 3.22 9.33 -0.55
C LEU A 19 2.97 9.14 0.94
N CYS A 20 3.42 8.03 1.53
CA CYS A 20 3.18 7.73 2.93
C CYS A 20 4.35 6.93 3.52
N SER A 21 5.43 7.63 3.86
CA SER A 21 6.66 7.03 4.41
C SER A 21 6.47 6.43 5.82
N ASP A 22 5.41 6.83 6.52
CA ASP A 22 5.03 6.27 7.82
C ASP A 22 4.43 4.87 7.70
N VAL A 23 3.90 4.52 6.52
CA VAL A 23 3.27 3.21 6.25
C VAL A 23 4.13 2.36 5.35
N PHE A 24 4.82 2.94 4.37
CA PHE A 24 5.58 2.23 3.36
C PHE A 24 7.08 2.52 3.44
N LYS A 25 7.89 1.49 3.21
CA LYS A 25 9.34 1.61 3.06
C LYS A 25 9.79 0.80 1.87
N VAL A 26 10.63 1.36 1.00
CA VAL A 26 11.33 0.58 -0.04
C VAL A 26 12.72 0.23 0.46
N GLU A 27 13.02 -1.07 0.46
CA GLU A 27 14.32 -1.60 0.86
C GLU A 27 14.65 -2.82 0.00
N GLY A 28 15.89 -2.92 -0.49
CA GLY A 28 16.29 -4.02 -1.38
C GLY A 28 15.48 -4.10 -2.69
N GLY A 29 15.01 -2.95 -3.19
CA GLY A 29 14.19 -2.87 -4.41
C GLY A 29 12.76 -3.37 -4.26
N LYS A 30 12.25 -3.56 -3.03
CA LYS A 30 10.87 -3.98 -2.77
C LYS A 30 10.24 -3.12 -1.69
N ALA A 31 8.96 -2.81 -1.87
CA ALA A 31 8.18 -2.12 -0.85
C ALA A 31 7.74 -3.10 0.26
N LYS A 32 7.71 -2.61 1.50
CA LYS A 32 7.14 -3.28 2.67
C LYS A 32 6.25 -2.31 3.44
N VAL A 33 5.25 -2.85 4.13
CA VAL A 33 4.43 -2.10 5.09
C VAL A 33 5.14 -2.10 6.44
N LEU A 34 5.25 -0.94 7.10
CA LEU A 34 5.95 -0.76 8.37
C LEU A 34 5.13 -1.27 9.57
N SER A 35 3.81 -1.24 9.49
CA SER A 35 2.90 -1.75 10.51
C SER A 35 1.79 -2.62 9.91
N ALA A 36 1.43 -3.70 10.59
CA ALA A 36 0.31 -4.56 10.19
C ALA A 36 -1.05 -3.89 10.43
N ASP A 37 -1.12 -3.00 11.43
CA ASP A 37 -2.28 -2.17 11.71
C ASP A 37 -1.93 -0.71 11.39
N VAL A 38 -2.52 -0.20 10.31
CA VAL A 38 -2.33 1.17 9.86
C VAL A 38 -3.46 2.02 10.44
N SER A 39 -3.12 3.18 11.01
CA SER A 39 -4.12 4.12 11.51
C SER A 39 -5.03 4.61 10.37
N SER A 40 -6.31 4.82 10.66
CA SER A 40 -7.28 5.33 9.68
C SER A 40 -6.96 6.74 9.20
N GLU A 41 -6.12 7.49 9.91
CA GLU A 41 -5.67 8.82 9.47
C GLU A 41 -4.88 8.76 8.15
N PHE A 42 -4.20 7.64 7.88
CA PHE A 42 -3.43 7.43 6.65
C PHE A 42 -4.28 6.85 5.51
N MET A 43 -5.60 6.71 5.69
CA MET A 43 -6.45 6.00 4.72
C MET A 43 -6.38 6.60 3.32
N ASP A 44 -6.48 7.93 3.20
CA ASP A 44 -6.47 8.60 1.90
C ASP A 44 -5.10 8.47 1.21
N ASP A 45 -4.01 8.70 1.94
CA ASP A 45 -2.64 8.58 1.43
C ASP A 45 -2.31 7.15 1.00
N VAL A 46 -2.73 6.16 1.79
CA VAL A 46 -2.52 4.73 1.48
C VAL A 46 -3.32 4.29 0.26
N VAL A 47 -4.56 4.78 0.12
CA VAL A 47 -5.37 4.49 -1.06
C VAL A 47 -4.79 5.18 -2.30
N GLN A 48 -4.29 6.41 -2.16
CA GLN A 48 -3.62 7.11 -3.26
C GLN A 48 -2.32 6.41 -3.65
N ALA A 49 -1.51 5.98 -2.68
CA ALA A 49 -0.31 5.17 -2.91
C ALA A 49 -0.61 3.86 -3.66
N ALA A 50 -1.74 3.23 -3.35
CA ALA A 50 -2.17 2.04 -4.06
C ALA A 50 -2.59 2.31 -5.51
N LYS A 51 -3.25 3.45 -5.78
CA LYS A 51 -3.63 3.90 -7.12
C LYS A 51 -2.42 4.29 -7.98
N ASP A 52 -1.43 4.94 -7.37
CA ASP A 52 -0.22 5.42 -8.04
C ASP A 52 0.79 4.28 -8.28
N CYS A 53 0.55 3.10 -7.71
CA CYS A 53 1.36 1.92 -7.97
C CYS A 53 1.22 1.50 -9.44
N PRO A 54 2.26 1.64 -10.28
CA PRO A 54 2.16 1.39 -11.72
C PRO A 54 1.87 -0.08 -12.07
N VAL A 55 2.12 -0.98 -11.12
CA VAL A 55 1.91 -2.43 -11.24
C VAL A 55 0.77 -2.92 -10.34
N GLN A 56 0.04 -2.02 -9.67
CA GLN A 56 -1.18 -2.28 -8.90
C GLN A 56 -1.07 -3.43 -7.87
N VAL A 57 0.07 -3.52 -7.18
CA VAL A 57 0.34 -4.61 -6.21
C VAL A 57 -0.06 -4.31 -4.77
N ILE A 58 -0.60 -3.12 -4.50
CA ILE A 58 -0.98 -2.69 -3.15
C ILE A 58 -2.49 -2.90 -2.95
N SER A 59 -2.85 -3.58 -1.87
CA SER A 59 -4.23 -3.85 -1.49
C SER A 59 -4.56 -3.20 -0.17
N VAL A 60 -5.70 -2.51 -0.11
CA VAL A 60 -6.16 -1.76 1.07
C VAL A 60 -7.48 -2.32 1.55
N TRP A 61 -7.57 -2.56 2.85
CA TRP A 61 -8.71 -3.20 3.51
C TRP A 61 -9.16 -2.42 4.73
N ASP A 62 -10.48 -2.28 4.87
CA ASP A 62 -11.15 -1.78 6.06
C ASP A 62 -12.03 -2.90 6.64
N GLY A 63 -11.56 -3.51 7.74
CA GLY A 63 -12.12 -4.76 8.25
C GLY A 63 -12.17 -5.86 7.16
N PRO A 64 -13.34 -6.48 6.89
CA PRO A 64 -13.49 -7.49 5.85
C PRO A 64 -13.61 -6.91 4.42
N LYS A 65 -13.74 -5.58 4.28
CA LYS A 65 -14.00 -4.92 3.00
C LYS A 65 -12.69 -4.52 2.33
N ARG A 66 -12.48 -4.98 1.09
CA ARG A 66 -11.38 -4.48 0.24
C ARG A 66 -11.78 -3.12 -0.33
N ILE A 67 -11.08 -2.08 0.09
CA ILE A 67 -11.27 -0.71 -0.39
C ILE A 67 -10.58 -0.53 -1.74
N TYR A 68 -9.38 -1.09 -1.89
CA TYR A 68 -8.64 -1.03 -3.15
C TYR A 68 -7.84 -2.32 -3.44
N PRO A 69 -7.74 -2.75 -4.71
CA PRO A 69 -8.71 -2.44 -5.77
C PRO A 69 -10.12 -2.91 -5.36
N PRO A 70 -11.17 -2.13 -5.67
CA PRO A 70 -12.55 -2.55 -5.38
C PRO A 70 -12.87 -3.84 -6.13
N LYS A 71 -13.61 -4.75 -5.50
CA LYS A 71 -14.14 -5.93 -6.20
C LYS A 71 -15.08 -5.44 -7.31
N LYS A 72 -14.91 -5.98 -8.53
CA LYS A 72 -15.87 -5.79 -9.62
C LYS A 72 -17.22 -6.38 -9.25
#